data_AF-A0A1H3PF88-F1
#
_entry.id   AF-A0A1H3PF88-F1
#
_cell.length_a   1.000
_cell.length_b   1.000
_cell.length_c   1.000
_cell.angle_alpha   90.00
_cell.angle_beta   90.00
_cell.angle_gamma   90.00
#
_symmetry.space_group_name_H-M   'P 1'
#
loop_
_entity.id
_entity.type
_entity.pdbx_description
1 polymer ?
#
loop_
_entity_poly.entity_id
_entity_poly.type
_entity_poly.pdbx_seq_one_letter_code
_entity_poly.pdbx_strand_id
1 'polypeptide(L)'
;MKKTKKISLMIHLWILTLIMGLMVVPPQEIMAQTHITIVMDGEPLRFTEATGRPFIDENNRTLVPFRITLESFGAQVHWDGQNRIATAYKNGITVQVPIGQPFIMVDGDRVPNDTQAVIAEDGRTYLPIRKVLEAFDALVHWQESSQTIFVASPPPPGSEVFPEEIPPEPIEPALPDEEEDTSISQRLEERLKRRNASEEQEKQRLTAALEENTTLIRDPALFTLYAFMNYTGYEEENNPAGFHPVRKAILKDLKAMDLQLTEPRYYRQKGLPYSKYISALSEMDNRLRYKEPRRIQALLPELAELDQRLQEFSEQADILTLYEKYREEYLQAIAMYHPEMYAFLAQYTQFLRVSPQEVPEFYFVVNLQESYWRGYFLVENYGPLDNASIMVLGPSDQMNHRLLAHEYLHSILTPIHADLAEEIESLSHMMRKVPQGSQARNAVYDTWFTIFDESMIRALDSWFVNTNQEELIRQEVEAGFILTEYFYHRFQEDWEDFHGTLEDFIREMIRDLQ
;
A
#
# COMPACT_ATOMS: atom_id res chain seq x y z
N MET A 1 68.72 -2.49 -37.76
CA MET A 1 67.77 -3.43 -37.11
C MET A 1 67.08 -2.93 -35.83
N LYS A 2 67.54 -1.88 -35.12
CA LYS A 2 66.86 -1.39 -33.89
C LYS A 2 65.71 -0.39 -34.12
N LYS A 3 65.72 0.39 -35.21
CA LYS A 3 64.63 1.35 -35.53
C LYS A 3 63.35 0.67 -36.03
N THR A 4 63.46 -0.44 -36.75
CA THR A 4 62.31 -1.17 -37.30
C THR A 4 61.48 -1.91 -36.25
N LYS A 5 62.09 -2.37 -35.15
CA LYS A 5 61.36 -3.02 -34.05
C LYS A 5 60.50 -2.07 -33.21
N LYS A 6 60.90 -0.80 -33.06
CA LYS A 6 60.10 0.20 -32.31
C LYS A 6 58.83 0.64 -33.07
N ILE A 7 58.91 0.73 -34.39
CA ILE A 7 57.77 1.08 -35.24
C ILE A 7 56.76 -0.08 -35.29
N SER A 8 57.23 -1.32 -35.34
CA SER A 8 56.35 -2.51 -35.28
C SER A 8 55.61 -2.64 -33.95
N LEU A 9 56.24 -2.29 -32.82
CA LEU A 9 55.61 -2.36 -31.50
C LEU A 9 54.56 -1.26 -31.30
N MET A 10 54.79 -0.06 -31.84
CA MET A 10 53.80 1.01 -31.83
C MET A 10 52.59 0.67 -32.72
N ILE A 11 52.79 0.09 -33.91
CA ILE A 11 51.67 -0.29 -34.78
C ILE A 11 50.78 -1.36 -34.13
N HIS A 12 51.35 -2.33 -33.39
CA HIS A 12 50.55 -3.32 -32.65
C HIS A 12 49.79 -2.70 -31.47
N LEU A 13 50.37 -1.71 -30.80
CA LEU A 13 49.69 -1.00 -29.69
C LEU A 13 48.54 -0.11 -30.19
N TRP A 14 48.66 0.45 -31.39
CA TRP A 14 47.61 1.25 -32.04
C TRP A 14 46.50 0.38 -32.66
N ILE A 15 46.82 -0.83 -33.13
CA ILE A 15 45.80 -1.78 -33.63
C ILE A 15 45.02 -2.42 -32.46
N LEU A 16 45.65 -2.65 -31.31
CA LEU A 16 44.97 -3.18 -30.13
C LEU A 16 44.00 -2.16 -29.50
N THR A 17 44.34 -0.87 -29.49
CA THR A 17 43.41 0.19 -29.05
C THR A 17 42.28 0.46 -30.05
N LEU A 18 42.51 0.23 -31.35
CA LEU A 18 41.47 0.36 -32.38
C LEU A 18 40.44 -0.78 -32.35
N ILE A 19 40.87 -2.01 -31.97
CA ILE A 19 39.96 -3.17 -31.84
C ILE A 19 39.13 -3.09 -30.55
N MET A 20 39.64 -2.43 -29.49
CA MET A 20 38.91 -2.23 -28.24
C MET A 20 37.85 -1.10 -28.33
N GLY A 21 37.88 -0.27 -29.37
CA GLY A 21 36.95 0.84 -29.59
C GLY A 21 35.78 0.56 -30.54
N LEU A 22 35.64 -0.67 -31.07
CA LEU A 22 34.65 -1.02 -32.10
C LEU A 22 33.59 -2.05 -31.66
N MET A 23 33.49 -2.32 -30.35
CA MET A 23 32.36 -3.03 -29.74
C MET A 23 31.62 -2.15 -28.73
N VAL A 24 31.17 -0.98 -29.18
CA VAL A 24 30.00 -0.37 -28.54
C VAL A 24 28.79 -1.08 -29.15
N VAL A 25 28.36 -2.17 -28.53
CA VAL A 25 27.04 -2.71 -28.79
C VAL A 25 26.07 -1.62 -28.31
N PRO A 26 25.30 -0.96 -29.19
CA PRO A 26 24.28 -0.04 -28.73
C PRO A 26 23.36 -0.82 -27.78
N PRO A 27 22.95 -0.26 -26.64
CA PRO A 27 22.00 -0.94 -25.76
C PRO A 27 20.82 -1.35 -26.63
N GLN A 28 20.59 -2.66 -26.75
CA GLN A 28 19.37 -3.14 -27.35
C GLN A 28 18.26 -2.65 -26.41
N GLU A 29 17.44 -1.72 -26.88
CA GLU A 29 16.18 -1.42 -26.24
C GLU A 29 15.40 -2.73 -26.22
N ILE A 30 15.35 -3.37 -25.05
CA ILE A 30 14.34 -4.37 -24.78
C ILE A 30 13.05 -3.57 -24.85
N MET A 31 12.36 -3.66 -25.99
CA MET A 31 10.95 -3.30 -26.08
C MET A 31 10.27 -4.17 -25.02
N ALA A 32 10.04 -3.60 -23.85
CA ALA A 32 9.28 -4.23 -22.80
C ALA A 32 7.93 -4.57 -23.41
N GLN A 33 7.70 -5.86 -23.67
CA GLN A 33 6.36 -6.31 -24.03
C GLN A 33 5.48 -5.96 -22.84
N THR A 34 4.65 -4.93 -22.99
CA THR A 34 3.70 -4.50 -21.98
C THR A 34 2.78 -5.68 -21.66
N HIS A 35 3.09 -6.37 -20.56
CA HIS A 35 2.26 -7.45 -20.06
C HIS A 35 1.09 -6.81 -19.32
N ILE A 36 0.01 -6.59 -20.05
CA ILE A 36 -1.25 -6.13 -19.49
C ILE A 36 -1.92 -7.33 -18.83
N THR A 37 -2.12 -7.24 -17.52
CA THR A 37 -2.85 -8.24 -16.74
C THR A 37 -4.30 -7.80 -16.58
N ILE A 38 -5.24 -8.73 -16.64
CA ILE A 38 -6.65 -8.46 -16.36
C ILE A 38 -7.08 -9.40 -15.25
N VAL A 39 -7.58 -8.84 -14.16
CA VAL A 39 -8.13 -9.57 -13.01
C VAL A 39 -9.62 -9.30 -12.97
N MET A 40 -10.43 -10.35 -13.04
CA MET A 40 -11.88 -10.26 -13.10
C MET A 40 -12.49 -11.01 -11.92
N ASP A 41 -13.22 -10.29 -11.08
CA ASP A 41 -13.83 -10.83 -9.86
C ASP A 41 -12.81 -11.58 -8.97
N GLY A 42 -11.57 -11.06 -8.92
CA GLY A 42 -10.45 -11.63 -8.18
C GLY A 42 -9.60 -12.64 -8.96
N GLU A 43 -10.07 -13.13 -10.10
CA GLU A 43 -9.39 -14.17 -10.88
C GLU A 43 -8.59 -13.60 -12.07
N PRO A 44 -7.29 -13.92 -12.22
CA PRO A 44 -6.49 -13.44 -13.35
C PRO A 44 -6.88 -14.13 -14.66
N LEU A 45 -7.27 -13.35 -15.67
CA LEU A 45 -7.54 -13.84 -17.02
C LEU A 45 -6.24 -14.22 -17.73
N ARG A 46 -6.15 -15.49 -18.13
CA ARG A 46 -5.00 -16.02 -18.87
C ARG A 46 -5.16 -15.82 -20.37
N PHE A 47 -4.27 -14.99 -20.93
CA PHE A 47 -4.17 -14.78 -22.38
C PHE A 47 -3.09 -15.69 -22.99
N THR A 48 -3.44 -16.32 -24.10
CA THR A 48 -2.58 -17.22 -24.87
C THR A 48 -2.51 -16.74 -26.31
N GLU A 49 -1.57 -17.26 -27.10
CA GLU A 49 -1.55 -16.97 -28.54
C GLU A 49 -2.85 -17.41 -29.25
N ALA A 50 -3.54 -18.43 -28.72
CA ALA A 50 -4.81 -18.92 -29.24
C ALA A 50 -6.01 -18.00 -28.91
N THR A 51 -5.94 -17.29 -27.78
CA THR A 51 -7.03 -16.40 -27.33
C THR A 51 -6.80 -14.94 -27.69
N GLY A 52 -5.58 -14.58 -28.11
CA GLY A 52 -5.16 -13.20 -28.33
C GLY A 52 -4.63 -12.57 -27.04
N ARG A 53 -3.88 -11.47 -27.15
CA ARG A 53 -3.29 -10.77 -26.00
C ARG A 53 -3.75 -9.30 -25.98
N PRO A 54 -4.03 -8.72 -24.81
CA PRO A 54 -4.35 -7.30 -24.70
C PRO A 54 -3.20 -6.43 -25.21
N PHE A 55 -3.53 -5.25 -25.72
CA PHE A 55 -2.56 -4.24 -26.10
C PHE A 55 -3.14 -2.83 -25.90
N ILE A 56 -2.27 -1.82 -25.89
CA ILE A 56 -2.68 -0.41 -25.81
C ILE A 56 -2.68 0.16 -27.23
N ASP A 57 -3.75 0.85 -27.61
CA ASP A 57 -3.87 1.51 -28.91
C ASP A 57 -3.23 2.91 -28.94
N GLU A 58 -3.31 3.57 -30.10
CA GLU A 58 -2.78 4.93 -30.30
C GLU A 58 -3.47 6.02 -29.46
N ASN A 59 -4.66 5.74 -28.91
CA ASN A 59 -5.40 6.64 -28.03
C ASN A 59 -5.13 6.36 -26.55
N ASN A 60 -4.12 5.55 -26.24
CA ASN A 60 -3.77 5.11 -24.89
C ASN A 60 -4.92 4.38 -24.19
N ARG A 61 -5.67 3.57 -24.95
CA ARG A 61 -6.75 2.71 -24.46
C ARG A 61 -6.36 1.25 -24.59
N THR A 62 -6.67 0.47 -23.54
CA THR A 62 -6.43 -0.97 -23.56
C THR A 62 -7.51 -1.69 -24.35
N LEU A 63 -7.09 -2.37 -25.40
CA LEU A 63 -7.90 -3.23 -26.24
C LEU A 63 -7.66 -4.70 -25.86
N VAL A 64 -8.75 -5.45 -25.70
CA VAL A 64 -8.73 -6.84 -25.19
C VAL A 64 -9.46 -7.80 -26.12
N PRO A 65 -9.04 -9.07 -26.23
CA PRO A 65 -9.74 -10.04 -27.07
C PRO A 65 -11.17 -10.25 -26.56
N PHE A 66 -12.14 -9.85 -27.38
CA PHE A 66 -13.54 -9.69 -27.00
C PHE A 66 -14.15 -10.91 -26.31
N ARG A 67 -14.00 -12.08 -26.95
CA ARG A 67 -14.70 -13.29 -26.55
C ARG A 67 -14.25 -13.78 -25.18
N ILE A 68 -12.95 -13.99 -24.99
CA ILE A 68 -12.44 -14.52 -23.72
C ILE A 68 -12.70 -13.55 -22.57
N THR A 69 -12.56 -12.24 -22.79
CA THR A 69 -12.83 -11.27 -21.73
C THR A 69 -14.29 -11.30 -21.30
N LEU A 70 -15.25 -11.32 -22.23
CA LEU A 70 -16.66 -11.27 -21.86
C LEU A 70 -17.26 -12.62 -21.46
N GLU A 71 -16.77 -13.73 -22.00
CA GLU A 71 -17.14 -15.06 -21.52
C GLU A 71 -16.62 -15.31 -20.11
N SER A 72 -15.39 -14.89 -19.79
CA SER A 72 -14.87 -14.90 -18.41
C SER A 72 -15.68 -13.99 -17.49
N PHE A 73 -16.27 -12.91 -18.03
CA PHE A 73 -17.19 -12.05 -17.30
C PHE A 73 -18.59 -12.67 -17.17
N GLY A 74 -18.84 -13.89 -17.67
CA GLY A 74 -20.14 -14.54 -17.61
C GLY A 74 -21.17 -14.00 -18.61
N ALA A 75 -20.75 -13.26 -19.64
CA ALA A 75 -21.62 -12.82 -20.71
C ALA A 75 -21.67 -13.85 -21.86
N GLN A 76 -22.83 -13.99 -22.49
CA GLN A 76 -22.98 -14.74 -23.72
C GLN A 76 -22.54 -13.87 -24.89
N VAL A 77 -21.65 -14.40 -25.74
CA VAL A 77 -21.03 -13.64 -26.82
C VAL A 77 -21.44 -14.18 -28.20
N HIS A 78 -21.85 -13.28 -29.09
CA HIS A 78 -22.21 -13.56 -30.48
C HIS A 78 -21.47 -12.64 -31.44
N TRP A 79 -21.13 -13.15 -32.63
CA TRP A 79 -20.50 -12.38 -33.71
C TRP A 79 -21.37 -12.42 -34.97
N ASP A 80 -21.79 -11.24 -35.43
CA ASP A 80 -22.44 -11.05 -36.72
C ASP A 80 -21.40 -10.66 -37.76
N GLY A 81 -20.99 -11.64 -38.58
CA GLY A 81 -19.99 -11.42 -39.64
C GLY A 81 -20.51 -10.62 -40.83
N GLN A 82 -21.82 -10.57 -41.06
CA GLN A 82 -22.40 -9.83 -42.18
C GLN A 82 -22.41 -8.32 -41.88
N ASN A 83 -22.79 -7.95 -40.66
CA ASN A 83 -22.87 -6.55 -40.23
C ASN A 83 -21.60 -6.07 -39.51
N ARG A 84 -20.65 -6.97 -39.22
CA ARG A 84 -19.42 -6.71 -38.45
C ARG A 84 -19.72 -6.15 -37.06
N ILE A 85 -20.58 -6.84 -36.32
CA ILE A 85 -21.02 -6.44 -34.97
C ILE A 85 -20.73 -7.56 -33.97
N ALA A 86 -19.99 -7.20 -32.93
CA ALA A 86 -19.75 -8.04 -31.75
C ALA A 86 -20.86 -7.77 -30.73
N THR A 87 -21.64 -8.80 -30.36
CA THR A 87 -22.75 -8.67 -29.41
C THR A 87 -22.45 -9.47 -28.15
N ALA A 88 -22.72 -8.88 -26.99
CA ALA A 88 -22.63 -9.54 -25.70
C ALA A 88 -23.92 -9.34 -24.91
N TYR A 89 -24.33 -10.37 -24.18
CA TYR A 89 -25.54 -10.37 -23.36
C TYR A 89 -25.26 -10.91 -21.97
N LYS A 90 -25.61 -10.15 -20.93
CA LYS A 90 -25.51 -10.56 -19.52
C LYS A 90 -26.59 -9.82 -18.72
N ASN A 91 -27.30 -10.53 -17.84
CA ASN A 91 -28.26 -9.94 -16.89
C ASN A 91 -29.35 -9.04 -17.51
N GLY A 92 -29.81 -9.36 -18.73
CA GLY A 92 -30.84 -8.56 -19.41
C GLY A 92 -30.30 -7.38 -20.23
N ILE A 93 -29.02 -7.04 -20.10
CA ILE A 93 -28.36 -5.98 -20.85
C ILE A 93 -27.76 -6.57 -22.13
N THR A 94 -27.99 -5.90 -23.26
CA THR A 94 -27.39 -6.22 -24.56
C THR A 94 -26.42 -5.13 -24.99
N VAL A 95 -25.15 -5.48 -25.12
CA VAL A 95 -24.11 -4.58 -25.63
C VAL A 95 -23.70 -5.01 -27.04
N GLN A 96 -23.87 -4.11 -28.01
CA GLN A 96 -23.44 -4.32 -29.39
C GLN A 96 -22.31 -3.37 -29.75
N VAL A 97 -21.24 -3.92 -30.31
CA VAL A 97 -20.01 -3.21 -30.59
C VAL A 97 -19.69 -3.32 -32.08
N PRO A 98 -20.09 -2.32 -32.88
CA PRO A 98 -19.78 -2.28 -34.31
C PRO A 98 -18.29 -1.98 -34.53
N ILE A 99 -17.64 -2.77 -35.39
CA ILE A 99 -16.20 -2.62 -35.66
C ILE A 99 -15.90 -1.31 -36.41
N GLY A 100 -14.87 -0.60 -35.98
CA GLY A 100 -14.41 0.65 -36.60
C GLY A 100 -15.30 1.87 -36.30
N GLN A 101 -16.16 1.78 -35.29
CA GLN A 101 -17.05 2.86 -34.88
C GLN A 101 -16.65 3.44 -33.51
N PRO A 102 -16.74 4.76 -33.30
CA PRO A 102 -16.40 5.42 -32.04
C PRO A 102 -17.59 5.39 -31.05
N PHE A 103 -18.34 4.29 -31.03
CA PHE A 103 -19.47 4.11 -30.12
C PHE A 103 -19.80 2.62 -29.95
N ILE A 104 -20.48 2.33 -28.85
CA ILE A 104 -21.16 1.05 -28.61
C ILE A 104 -22.67 1.29 -28.54
N MET A 105 -23.46 0.24 -28.65
CA MET A 105 -24.90 0.28 -28.40
C MET A 105 -25.18 -0.50 -27.11
N VAL A 106 -25.93 0.07 -26.18
CA VAL A 106 -26.38 -0.58 -24.94
C VAL A 106 -27.90 -0.57 -24.95
N ASP A 107 -28.52 -1.73 -25.00
CA ASP A 107 -29.98 -1.91 -25.12
C ASP A 107 -30.63 -1.11 -26.28
N GLY A 108 -29.88 -0.92 -27.36
CA GLY A 108 -30.31 -0.18 -28.55
C GLY A 108 -30.02 1.32 -28.51
N ASP A 109 -29.49 1.85 -27.41
CA ASP A 109 -29.07 3.25 -27.27
C ASP A 109 -27.58 3.42 -27.57
N ARG A 110 -27.23 4.51 -28.26
CA ARG A 110 -25.87 4.78 -28.70
C ARG A 110 -25.06 5.45 -27.59
N VAL A 111 -24.00 4.77 -27.12
CA VAL A 111 -23.06 5.28 -26.12
C VAL A 111 -21.73 5.64 -26.79
N PRO A 112 -21.28 6.92 -26.73
CA PRO A 112 -20.01 7.34 -27.30
C PRO A 112 -18.82 6.60 -26.67
N ASN A 113 -17.82 6.33 -27.49
CA ASN A 113 -16.59 5.68 -27.09
C ASN A 113 -15.39 6.47 -27.63
N ASP A 114 -14.36 6.66 -26.82
CA ASP A 114 -13.19 7.48 -27.16
C ASP A 114 -12.11 6.71 -27.92
N THR A 115 -12.35 5.43 -28.20
CA THR A 115 -11.62 4.64 -29.20
C THR A 115 -12.57 3.74 -29.98
N GLN A 116 -12.03 2.89 -30.86
CA GLN A 116 -12.77 2.02 -31.75
C GLN A 116 -12.45 0.55 -31.51
N ALA A 117 -13.46 -0.30 -31.66
CA ALA A 117 -13.27 -1.73 -31.78
C ALA A 117 -12.56 -2.07 -33.09
N VAL A 118 -11.59 -2.99 -33.05
CA VAL A 118 -10.82 -3.39 -34.24
C VAL A 118 -10.84 -4.91 -34.44
N ILE A 119 -10.61 -5.33 -35.68
CA ILE A 119 -10.21 -6.71 -35.96
C ILE A 119 -8.71 -6.66 -36.22
N ALA A 120 -7.91 -7.30 -35.37
CA ALA A 120 -6.46 -7.30 -35.52
C ALA A 120 -6.00 -8.29 -36.62
N GLU A 121 -4.71 -8.28 -36.95
CA GLU A 121 -4.12 -9.12 -38.01
C GLU A 121 -4.31 -10.63 -37.75
N ASP A 122 -4.51 -11.01 -36.49
CA ASP A 122 -4.81 -12.38 -36.05
C ASP A 122 -6.27 -12.81 -36.31
N GLY A 123 -7.09 -11.92 -36.88
CA GLY A 123 -8.50 -12.15 -37.19
C GLY A 123 -9.44 -12.04 -35.98
N ARG A 124 -8.96 -11.67 -34.80
CA ARG A 124 -9.76 -11.54 -33.58
C ARG A 124 -10.30 -10.12 -33.41
N THR A 125 -11.46 -10.02 -32.78
CA THR A 125 -12.06 -8.75 -32.41
C THR A 125 -11.48 -8.27 -31.08
N TYR A 126 -11.00 -7.04 -31.05
CA TYR A 126 -10.46 -6.38 -29.87
C TYR A 126 -11.26 -5.15 -29.51
N LEU A 127 -11.64 -5.04 -28.24
CA LEU A 127 -12.51 -3.98 -27.74
C LEU A 127 -11.88 -3.19 -26.61
N PRO A 128 -12.23 -1.89 -26.46
CA PRO A 128 -11.89 -1.14 -25.27
C PRO A 128 -12.63 -1.71 -24.07
N ILE A 129 -11.86 -2.37 -23.21
CA ILE A 129 -12.34 -3.17 -22.08
C ILE A 129 -13.24 -2.37 -21.13
N ARG A 130 -12.84 -1.14 -20.80
CA ARG A 130 -13.56 -0.31 -19.84
C ARG A 130 -14.99 -0.03 -20.28
N LYS A 131 -15.18 0.53 -21.49
CA LYS A 131 -16.50 0.98 -21.94
C LYS A 131 -17.48 -0.16 -22.13
N VAL A 132 -16.99 -1.34 -22.52
CA VAL A 132 -17.83 -2.53 -22.71
C VAL A 132 -18.23 -3.14 -21.37
N LEU A 133 -17.33 -3.19 -20.39
CA LEU A 133 -17.64 -3.74 -19.06
C LEU A 133 -18.46 -2.77 -18.20
N GLU A 134 -18.19 -1.46 -18.27
CA GLU A 134 -19.03 -0.42 -17.64
C GLU A 134 -20.47 -0.46 -18.15
N ALA A 135 -20.70 -0.87 -19.40
CA ALA A 135 -22.05 -1.03 -19.95
C ALA A 135 -22.84 -2.18 -19.30
N PHE A 136 -22.15 -3.11 -18.62
CA PHE A 136 -22.76 -4.15 -17.79
C PHE A 136 -22.68 -3.81 -16.29
N ASP A 137 -22.60 -2.52 -15.95
CA ASP A 137 -22.46 -2.00 -14.58
C ASP A 137 -21.21 -2.49 -13.83
N ALA A 138 -20.18 -2.95 -14.55
CA ALA A 138 -18.93 -3.37 -13.93
C ALA A 138 -18.08 -2.16 -13.51
N LEU A 139 -17.41 -2.27 -12.37
CA LEU A 139 -16.37 -1.33 -11.96
C LEU A 139 -15.04 -1.75 -12.58
N VAL A 140 -14.40 -0.83 -13.31
CA VAL A 140 -13.12 -1.10 -13.99
C VAL A 140 -12.05 -0.12 -13.53
N HIS A 141 -11.04 -0.63 -12.82
CA HIS A 141 -9.90 0.14 -12.33
C HIS A 141 -8.62 -0.23 -13.09
N TRP A 142 -7.82 0.77 -13.45
CA TRP A 142 -6.49 0.58 -14.05
C TRP A 142 -5.42 0.91 -13.02
N GLN A 143 -4.56 -0.06 -12.71
CA GLN A 143 -3.39 0.14 -11.88
C GLN A 143 -2.15 0.29 -12.77
N GLU A 144 -1.65 1.53 -12.85
CA GLU A 144 -0.54 1.89 -13.73
C GLU A 144 0.78 1.21 -13.34
N SER A 145 1.05 1.07 -12.03
CA SER A 145 2.30 0.49 -11.51
C SER A 145 2.49 -0.98 -11.89
N SER A 146 1.41 -1.75 -11.95
CA SER A 146 1.41 -3.19 -12.27
C SER A 146 0.89 -3.50 -13.67
N GLN A 147 0.54 -2.48 -14.46
CA GLN A 147 -0.14 -2.62 -15.76
C GLN A 147 -1.34 -3.59 -15.69
N THR A 148 -2.12 -3.50 -14.61
CA THR A 148 -3.22 -4.43 -14.32
C THR A 148 -4.57 -3.73 -14.38
N ILE A 149 -5.52 -4.34 -15.08
CA ILE A 149 -6.94 -3.94 -15.08
C ILE A 149 -7.68 -4.83 -14.08
N PHE A 150 -8.29 -4.21 -13.07
CA PHE A 150 -9.21 -4.89 -12.17
C PHE A 150 -10.64 -4.64 -12.64
N VAL A 151 -11.41 -5.71 -12.75
CA VAL A 151 -12.82 -5.71 -13.11
C VAL A 151 -13.60 -6.33 -11.96
N ALA A 152 -14.59 -5.61 -11.43
CA ALA A 152 -15.56 -6.14 -10.48
C ALA A 152 -16.95 -6.12 -11.12
N SER A 153 -17.58 -7.28 -11.22
CA SER A 153 -18.97 -7.46 -11.62
C SER A 153 -19.90 -6.78 -10.61
N PRO A 154 -21.03 -6.20 -11.07
CA PRO A 154 -22.09 -5.84 -10.14
C PRO A 154 -22.65 -7.10 -9.47
N PRO A 155 -23.14 -7.02 -8.22
CA PRO A 155 -23.81 -8.14 -7.57
C PRO A 155 -24.97 -8.66 -8.45
N PRO A 156 -25.23 -9.98 -8.49
CA PRO A 156 -26.26 -10.54 -9.35
C PRO A 156 -27.62 -9.88 -9.08
N PRO A 157 -28.40 -9.51 -10.13
CA PRO A 157 -29.74 -9.00 -9.93
C PRO A 157 -30.58 -10.08 -9.23
N GLY A 158 -31.03 -9.80 -8.00
CA GLY A 158 -31.79 -10.76 -7.18
C GLY A 158 -31.10 -11.29 -5.92
N SER A 159 -30.01 -10.67 -5.43
CA SER A 159 -29.45 -10.97 -4.10
C SER A 159 -30.27 -10.41 -2.91
N GLU A 160 -31.51 -9.96 -3.15
CA GLU A 160 -32.57 -10.01 -2.14
C GLU A 160 -33.26 -11.38 -2.22
N VAL A 161 -33.00 -12.23 -1.23
CA VAL A 161 -33.62 -13.56 -1.14
C VAL A 161 -35.08 -13.41 -0.74
N PHE A 162 -36.00 -13.55 -1.70
CA PHE A 162 -37.36 -14.01 -1.47
C PHE A 162 -37.50 -15.43 -2.02
N PRO A 163 -37.97 -16.42 -1.23
CA PRO A 163 -38.04 -17.80 -1.69
C PRO A 163 -39.35 -18.04 -2.45
N GLU A 164 -39.29 -18.50 -3.71
CA GLU A 164 -40.38 -19.31 -4.27
C GLU A 164 -39.97 -20.23 -5.46
N GLU A 165 -40.22 -21.52 -5.22
CA GLU A 165 -40.56 -22.69 -6.07
C GLU A 165 -39.88 -22.97 -7.44
N ILE A 166 -39.25 -24.15 -7.54
CA ILE A 166 -38.98 -24.89 -8.79
C ILE A 166 -39.85 -26.17 -8.81
N PRO A 167 -40.55 -26.50 -9.92
CA PRO A 167 -41.40 -27.69 -10.03
C PRO A 167 -40.60 -28.99 -10.27
N PRO A 168 -41.19 -30.18 -10.03
CA PRO A 168 -40.43 -31.41 -9.80
C PRO A 168 -40.28 -32.29 -11.05
N GLU A 169 -39.19 -33.05 -11.13
CA GLU A 169 -39.10 -34.28 -11.92
C GLU A 169 -37.99 -35.20 -11.36
N PRO A 170 -38.02 -36.53 -11.62
CA PRO A 170 -38.94 -37.53 -11.09
C PRO A 170 -38.31 -38.39 -9.97
N ILE A 171 -39.20 -39.05 -9.22
CA ILE A 171 -38.98 -39.76 -7.96
C ILE A 171 -38.09 -41.02 -8.11
N GLU A 172 -36.97 -41.06 -7.37
CA GLU A 172 -36.38 -42.31 -6.86
C GLU A 172 -36.81 -42.52 -5.39
N PRO A 173 -37.02 -43.78 -4.96
CA PRO A 173 -37.92 -44.09 -3.85
C PRO A 173 -37.33 -43.76 -2.48
N ALA A 174 -38.24 -43.28 -1.62
CA ALA A 174 -38.03 -42.76 -0.28
C ALA A 174 -37.27 -43.70 0.67
N LEU A 175 -36.33 -43.09 1.40
CA LEU A 175 -35.94 -43.50 2.77
C LEU A 175 -36.84 -42.73 3.77
N PRO A 176 -37.16 -43.32 4.93
CA PRO A 176 -38.31 -42.91 5.73
C PRO A 176 -38.09 -41.61 6.51
N ASP A 177 -39.18 -40.85 6.60
CA ASP A 177 -39.47 -39.63 7.35
C ASP A 177 -38.54 -39.31 8.54
N GLU A 178 -37.77 -38.23 8.42
CA GLU A 178 -37.31 -37.43 9.56
C GLU A 178 -38.13 -36.13 9.60
N GLU A 179 -39.09 -36.07 10.53
CA GLU A 179 -39.63 -34.81 11.03
C GLU A 179 -38.54 -34.09 11.87
N GLU A 180 -37.54 -33.48 11.21
CA GLU A 180 -36.60 -32.50 11.78
C GLU A 180 -36.24 -31.51 10.64
N ASP A 181 -36.26 -30.19 10.76
CA ASP A 181 -36.60 -29.30 11.86
C ASP A 181 -36.66 -27.86 11.28
N THR A 182 -37.86 -27.37 10.92
CA THR A 182 -38.06 -25.96 10.54
C THR A 182 -37.64 -25.00 11.67
N SER A 183 -37.58 -25.49 12.92
CA SER A 183 -37.10 -24.73 14.07
C SER A 183 -35.57 -24.66 14.16
N ILE A 184 -34.80 -25.66 13.68
CA ILE A 184 -33.33 -25.57 13.59
C ILE A 184 -32.94 -24.48 12.61
N SER A 185 -33.57 -24.41 11.43
CA SER A 185 -33.27 -23.39 10.42
C SER A 185 -33.57 -21.98 10.95
N GLN A 186 -34.72 -21.78 11.61
CA GLN A 186 -35.07 -20.51 12.25
C GLN A 186 -34.13 -20.16 13.43
N ARG A 187 -33.74 -21.15 14.24
CA ARG A 187 -32.77 -20.96 15.34
C ARG A 187 -31.38 -20.63 14.81
N LEU A 188 -30.96 -21.19 13.67
CA LEU A 188 -29.69 -20.87 13.00
C LEU A 188 -29.70 -19.44 12.47
N GLU A 189 -30.77 -19.02 11.79
CA GLU A 189 -30.93 -17.63 11.33
C GLU A 189 -30.93 -16.63 12.49
N GLU A 190 -31.67 -16.92 13.58
CA GLU A 190 -31.65 -16.07 14.76
C GLU A 190 -30.27 -16.01 15.42
N ARG A 191 -29.54 -17.14 15.47
CA ARG A 191 -28.16 -17.18 16.00
C ARG A 191 -27.21 -16.37 15.13
N LEU A 192 -27.28 -16.49 13.81
CA LEU A 192 -26.48 -15.70 12.87
C LEU A 192 -26.79 -14.21 13.00
N LYS A 193 -28.07 -13.83 13.07
CA LYS A 193 -28.47 -12.42 13.30
C LYS A 193 -27.93 -11.89 14.62
N ARG A 194 -28.03 -12.67 15.71
CA ARG A 194 -27.49 -12.27 17.02
C ARG A 194 -25.97 -12.16 17.02
N ARG A 195 -25.27 -13.08 16.33
CA ARG A 195 -23.81 -13.05 16.17
C ARG A 195 -23.38 -11.80 15.41
N ASN A 196 -23.95 -11.57 14.22
CA ASN A 196 -23.63 -10.41 13.40
C ASN A 196 -23.96 -9.09 14.12
N ALA A 197 -25.07 -9.03 14.86
CA ALA A 197 -25.42 -7.86 15.67
C ALA A 197 -24.42 -7.64 16.82
N SER A 198 -23.89 -8.71 17.42
CA SER A 198 -22.86 -8.62 18.45
C SER A 198 -21.52 -8.16 17.87
N GLU A 199 -21.13 -8.65 16.70
CA GLU A 199 -19.90 -8.25 16.00
C GLU A 199 -19.94 -6.78 15.60
N GLU A 200 -21.08 -6.31 15.07
CA GLU A 200 -21.29 -4.91 14.71
C GLU A 200 -21.30 -4.00 15.95
N GLN A 201 -21.94 -4.44 17.04
CA GLN A 201 -21.94 -3.69 18.29
C GLN A 201 -20.53 -3.56 18.87
N GLU A 202 -19.70 -4.60 18.76
CA GLU A 202 -18.32 -4.55 19.22
C GLU A 202 -17.47 -3.62 18.36
N LYS A 203 -17.62 -3.69 17.03
CA LYS A 203 -16.95 -2.78 16.10
C LYS A 203 -17.29 -1.31 16.40
N GLN A 204 -18.53 -1.01 16.75
CA GLN A 204 -18.94 0.34 17.16
C GLN A 204 -18.27 0.81 18.46
N ARG A 205 -18.10 -0.09 19.45
CA ARG A 205 -17.38 0.23 20.69
C ARG A 205 -15.90 0.48 20.43
N LEU A 206 -15.28 -0.33 19.58
CA LEU A 206 -13.88 -0.16 19.19
C LEU A 206 -13.68 1.14 18.40
N THR A 207 -14.61 1.48 17.51
CA THR A 207 -14.61 2.77 16.80
C THR A 207 -14.65 3.93 17.78
N ALA A 208 -15.55 3.88 18.78
CA ALA A 208 -15.64 4.92 19.81
C ALA A 208 -14.37 5.01 20.69
N ALA A 209 -13.78 3.88 21.05
CA ALA A 209 -12.53 3.85 21.81
C ALA A 209 -11.35 4.43 21.01
N LEU A 210 -11.27 4.13 19.71
CA LEU A 210 -10.29 4.74 18.82
C LEU A 210 -10.49 6.25 18.70
N GLU A 211 -11.72 6.73 18.59
CA GLU A 211 -12.05 8.16 18.59
C GLU A 211 -11.63 8.85 19.89
N GLU A 212 -11.86 8.21 21.05
CA GLU A 212 -11.50 8.75 22.37
C GLU A 212 -9.98 8.78 22.59
N ASN A 213 -9.28 7.73 22.15
CA ASN A 213 -7.85 7.55 22.39
C ASN A 213 -6.96 8.17 21.30
N THR A 214 -7.55 8.75 20.24
CA THR A 214 -6.81 9.44 19.19
C THR A 214 -6.87 10.95 19.37
N THR A 215 -5.71 11.58 19.57
CA THR A 215 -5.61 13.05 19.55
C THR A 215 -5.12 13.54 18.18
N LEU A 216 -5.90 14.38 17.51
CA LEU A 216 -5.50 15.00 16.25
C LEU A 216 -4.62 16.22 16.54
N ILE A 217 -3.36 16.21 16.06
CA ILE A 217 -2.41 17.34 16.05
C ILE A 217 -2.25 18.08 17.39
N ARG A 218 -1.04 18.07 17.97
CA ARG A 218 -0.79 18.90 19.17
C ARG A 218 0.54 19.64 19.23
N ASP A 219 1.52 19.40 18.35
CA ASP A 219 2.86 19.94 18.56
C ASP A 219 3.55 20.49 17.30
N PRO A 220 4.02 21.76 17.30
CA PRO A 220 4.86 22.31 16.24
C PRO A 220 6.25 21.68 16.16
N ALA A 221 6.69 20.84 17.09
CA ALA A 221 8.04 20.26 17.10
C ALA A 221 8.36 19.45 15.83
N LEU A 222 7.44 18.56 15.44
CA LEU A 222 7.60 17.79 14.21
C LEU A 222 7.60 18.71 12.99
N PHE A 223 6.69 19.68 12.97
CA PHE A 223 6.66 20.71 11.93
C PHE A 223 7.97 21.50 11.86
N THR A 224 8.54 21.85 13.02
CA THR A 224 9.79 22.62 13.16
C THR A 224 10.96 21.84 12.59
N LEU A 225 11.08 20.56 12.94
CA LEU A 225 12.14 19.71 12.42
C LEU A 225 12.07 19.60 10.90
N TYR A 226 10.90 19.30 10.34
CA TYR A 226 10.75 19.18 8.89
C TYR A 226 10.93 20.52 8.17
N ALA A 227 10.47 21.62 8.73
CA ALA A 227 10.70 22.96 8.17
C ALA A 227 12.20 23.30 8.15
N PHE A 228 12.92 23.00 9.23
CA PHE A 228 14.36 23.16 9.32
C PHE A 228 15.10 22.27 8.30
N MET A 229 14.74 21.00 8.22
CA MET A 229 15.31 20.06 7.26
C MET A 229 15.06 20.52 5.83
N ASN A 230 13.82 20.87 5.49
CA ASN A 230 13.41 21.39 4.18
C ASN A 230 14.21 22.65 3.79
N TYR A 231 14.38 23.58 4.73
CA TYR A 231 15.18 24.79 4.52
C TYR A 231 16.67 24.49 4.33
N THR A 232 17.23 23.56 5.12
CA THR A 232 18.67 23.27 5.14
C THR A 232 19.11 22.18 4.15
N GLY A 233 18.19 21.67 3.33
CA GLY A 233 18.50 20.90 2.13
C GLY A 233 17.99 19.46 2.10
N TYR A 234 16.91 19.13 2.81
CA TYR A 234 16.19 17.87 2.70
C TYR A 234 15.47 17.76 1.35
N GLU A 235 15.91 16.79 0.55
CA GLU A 235 15.44 16.59 -0.83
C GLU A 235 14.82 15.21 -1.08
N GLU A 236 14.68 14.37 -0.04
CA GLU A 236 14.02 13.06 -0.22
C GLU A 236 12.56 13.25 -0.61
N GLU A 237 12.16 12.49 -1.63
CA GLU A 237 10.80 12.39 -2.16
C GLU A 237 10.66 11.09 -2.94
N ASN A 238 9.56 10.39 -2.70
CA ASN A 238 9.23 9.13 -3.36
C ASN A 238 8.19 9.34 -4.49
N ASN A 239 7.58 10.53 -4.58
CA ASN A 239 6.65 10.90 -5.64
C ASN A 239 7.37 11.43 -6.89
N PRO A 240 7.19 10.81 -8.07
CA PRO A 240 7.69 11.35 -9.34
C PRO A 240 7.18 12.76 -9.68
N ALA A 241 6.00 13.14 -9.17
CA ALA A 241 5.45 14.50 -9.31
C ALA A 241 6.16 15.55 -8.40
N GLY A 242 7.05 15.09 -7.53
CA GLY A 242 7.83 15.89 -6.60
C GLY A 242 7.07 16.28 -5.33
N PHE A 243 7.64 17.22 -4.57
CA PHE A 243 7.14 17.57 -3.23
C PHE A 243 5.69 18.05 -3.20
N HIS A 244 5.02 17.75 -2.09
CA HIS A 244 3.69 18.26 -1.79
C HIS A 244 3.66 19.81 -1.84
N PRO A 245 2.58 20.43 -2.35
CA PRO A 245 2.50 21.89 -2.49
C PRO A 245 2.76 22.67 -1.19
N VAL A 246 2.29 22.17 -0.05
CA VAL A 246 2.51 22.80 1.27
C VAL A 246 3.99 22.80 1.65
N ARG A 247 4.73 21.71 1.43
CA ARG A 247 6.20 21.67 1.64
C ARG A 247 6.92 22.73 0.81
N LYS A 248 6.51 22.91 -0.45
CA LYS A 248 7.07 23.94 -1.36
C LYS A 248 6.72 25.35 -0.88
N ALA A 249 5.49 25.57 -0.40
CA ALA A 249 5.01 26.86 0.10
C ALA A 249 5.74 27.27 1.39
N ILE A 250 5.89 26.34 2.35
CA ILE A 250 6.68 26.54 3.57
C ILE A 250 8.12 26.94 3.22
N LEU A 251 8.77 26.21 2.30
CA LEU A 251 10.14 26.53 1.87
C LEU A 251 10.22 27.92 1.23
N LYS A 252 9.22 28.31 0.44
CA LYS A 252 9.15 29.63 -0.19
C LYS A 252 9.06 30.74 0.85
N ASP A 253 8.21 30.57 1.87
CA ASP A 253 8.09 31.54 2.96
C ASP A 253 9.36 31.64 3.78
N LEU A 254 9.96 30.51 4.16
CA LEU A 254 11.23 30.48 4.89
C LEU A 254 12.35 31.17 4.13
N LYS A 255 12.41 31.03 2.80
CA LYS A 255 13.38 31.75 1.95
C LYS A 255 13.12 33.25 1.83
N ALA A 256 11.89 33.69 2.09
CA ALA A 256 11.54 35.11 2.13
C ALA A 256 11.88 35.74 3.50
N MET A 257 12.02 34.92 4.54
CA MET A 257 12.57 35.31 5.83
C MET A 257 14.10 35.37 5.68
N ASP A 258 14.73 36.50 5.98
CA ASP A 258 16.19 36.69 5.89
C ASP A 258 16.92 35.95 7.03
N LEU A 259 16.80 34.62 7.06
CA LEU A 259 17.30 33.77 8.15
C LEU A 259 18.83 33.70 8.10
N GLN A 260 19.47 34.16 9.16
CA GLN A 260 20.92 34.16 9.36
C GLN A 260 21.32 32.96 10.23
N LEU A 261 21.06 31.75 9.73
CA LEU A 261 21.41 30.53 10.43
C LEU A 261 22.91 30.29 10.44
N THR A 262 23.44 29.81 11.55
CA THR A 262 24.85 29.42 11.69
C THR A 262 25.26 28.36 10.65
N GLU A 263 24.37 27.41 10.34
CA GLU A 263 24.60 26.34 9.37
C GLU A 263 23.44 26.24 8.36
N PRO A 264 23.38 27.12 7.34
CA PRO A 264 22.22 27.22 6.44
C PRO A 264 22.03 26.01 5.51
N ARG A 265 22.99 25.09 5.48
CA ARG A 265 22.92 23.80 4.76
C ARG A 265 23.08 22.61 5.69
N TYR A 266 22.70 22.75 6.96
CA TYR A 266 22.86 21.74 8.01
C TYR A 266 22.53 20.32 7.54
N TYR A 267 21.28 20.07 7.13
CA TYR A 267 20.85 18.73 6.73
C TYR A 267 21.70 18.17 5.58
N ARG A 268 21.88 18.97 4.52
CA ARG A 268 22.69 18.60 3.36
C ARG A 268 24.15 18.31 3.71
N GLN A 269 24.73 19.05 4.64
CA GLN A 269 26.12 18.88 5.06
C GLN A 269 26.32 17.65 5.94
N LYS A 270 25.35 17.34 6.80
CA LYS A 270 25.38 16.13 7.63
C LYS A 270 25.23 14.86 6.80
N GLY A 271 24.37 14.88 5.78
CA GLY A 271 24.18 13.74 4.87
C GLY A 271 23.69 12.47 5.59
N LEU A 272 22.98 12.64 6.71
CA LEU A 272 22.42 11.56 7.51
C LEU A 272 21.00 11.24 7.05
N PRO A 273 20.53 9.98 7.19
CA PRO A 273 19.15 9.64 6.88
C PRO A 273 18.17 10.39 7.79
N TYR A 274 16.98 10.72 7.27
CA TYR A 274 15.95 11.45 8.01
C TYR A 274 15.62 10.79 9.37
N SER A 275 15.63 9.46 9.43
CA SER A 275 15.32 8.70 10.65
C SER A 275 16.20 9.07 11.84
N LYS A 276 17.48 9.43 11.62
CA LYS A 276 18.39 9.88 12.70
C LYS A 276 17.94 11.21 13.31
N TYR A 277 17.32 12.09 12.52
CA TYR A 277 16.77 13.34 13.00
C TYR A 277 15.49 13.12 13.82
N ILE A 278 14.65 12.17 13.40
CA ILE A 278 13.47 11.76 14.16
C ILE A 278 13.89 11.14 15.50
N SER A 279 14.91 10.28 15.52
CA SER A 279 15.48 9.73 16.76
C SER A 279 16.13 10.80 17.65
N ALA A 280 16.68 11.86 17.08
CA ALA A 280 17.17 12.98 17.88
C ALA A 280 16.01 13.79 18.48
N LEU A 281 14.93 14.00 17.72
CA LEU A 281 13.74 14.72 18.20
C LEU A 281 13.03 13.97 19.33
N SER A 282 13.01 12.64 19.33
CA SER A 282 12.44 11.84 20.42
C SER A 282 13.17 11.99 21.76
N GLU A 283 14.38 12.56 21.75
CA GLU A 283 15.21 12.77 22.95
C GLU A 283 15.16 14.24 23.44
N MET A 284 14.29 15.07 22.85
CA MET A 284 14.13 16.49 23.20
C MET A 284 12.90 16.75 24.09
N ASP A 285 12.95 17.78 24.93
CA ASP A 285 11.80 18.30 25.68
C ASP A 285 10.90 19.20 24.80
N ASN A 286 9.79 19.67 25.37
CA ASN A 286 8.83 20.57 24.71
C ASN A 286 9.39 21.95 24.31
N ARG A 287 10.66 22.24 24.62
CA ARG A 287 11.39 23.43 24.18
C ARG A 287 12.44 23.10 23.13
N LEU A 288 12.39 21.90 22.56
CA LEU A 288 13.37 21.38 21.60
C LEU A 288 14.79 21.37 22.17
N ARG A 289 14.94 21.05 23.46
CA ARG A 289 16.24 20.86 24.13
C ARG A 289 16.45 19.41 24.45
N TYR A 290 17.67 18.90 24.26
CA TYR A 290 17.95 17.52 24.64
C TYR A 290 17.72 17.29 26.14
N LYS A 291 16.90 16.28 26.47
CA LYS A 291 16.67 15.83 27.85
C LYS A 291 17.98 15.33 28.48
N GLU A 292 18.77 14.59 27.70
CA GLU A 292 20.08 14.05 28.11
C GLU A 292 21.17 14.31 27.05
N PRO A 293 21.80 15.50 27.01
CA PRO A 293 22.79 15.85 25.98
C PRO A 293 23.98 14.89 25.89
N ARG A 294 24.42 14.31 27.02
CA ARG A 294 25.51 13.33 27.04
C ARG A 294 25.15 12.02 26.33
N ARG A 295 23.88 11.61 26.43
CA ARG A 295 23.37 10.41 25.77
C ARG A 295 23.35 10.61 24.26
N ILE A 296 22.89 11.77 23.80
CA ILE A 296 22.97 12.13 22.38
C ILE A 296 24.41 12.15 21.89
N GLN A 297 25.33 12.72 22.65
CA GLN A 297 26.74 12.73 22.24
C GLN A 297 27.35 11.33 22.14
N ALA A 298 26.80 10.33 22.85
CA ALA A 298 27.21 8.95 22.74
C ALA A 298 26.52 8.20 21.58
N LEU A 299 25.23 8.43 21.36
CA LEU A 299 24.41 7.66 20.41
C LEU A 299 24.33 8.29 19.01
N LEU A 300 24.30 9.62 18.94
CA LEU A 300 24.12 10.44 17.74
C LEU A 300 25.08 11.66 17.77
N PRO A 301 26.41 11.45 17.88
CA PRO A 301 27.38 12.55 18.01
C PRO A 301 27.31 13.57 16.86
N GLU A 302 26.93 13.14 15.67
CA GLU A 302 26.78 14.00 14.49
C GLU A 302 25.65 15.03 14.64
N LEU A 303 24.66 14.74 15.49
CA LEU A 303 23.49 15.57 15.79
C LEU A 303 23.55 16.22 17.18
N ALA A 304 24.71 16.18 17.86
CA ALA A 304 24.86 16.73 19.21
C ALA A 304 24.48 18.21 19.35
N GLU A 305 24.51 18.98 18.26
CA GLU A 305 24.18 20.41 18.23
C GLU A 305 22.81 20.70 17.58
N LEU A 306 22.04 19.68 17.22
CA LEU A 306 20.77 19.86 16.49
C LEU A 306 19.74 20.63 17.32
N ASP A 307 19.64 20.37 18.63
CA ASP A 307 18.71 21.09 19.53
C ASP A 307 18.96 22.60 19.55
N GLN A 308 20.23 23.02 19.53
CA GLN A 308 20.62 24.43 19.40
C GLN A 308 20.26 25.00 18.03
N ARG A 309 20.48 24.23 16.94
CA ARG A 309 20.12 24.67 15.59
C ARG A 309 18.61 24.81 15.42
N LEU A 310 17.83 23.90 16.02
CA LEU A 310 16.37 23.96 16.00
C LEU A 310 15.86 25.14 16.83
N GLN A 311 16.46 25.45 17.98
CA GLN A 311 16.12 26.65 18.75
C GLN A 311 16.44 27.94 17.97
N GLU A 312 17.65 28.06 17.41
CA GLU A 312 18.05 29.19 16.55
C GLU A 312 17.08 29.38 15.37
N PHE A 313 16.75 28.29 14.68
CA PHE A 313 15.80 28.32 13.57
C PHE A 313 14.39 28.69 14.00
N SER A 314 13.90 28.09 15.09
CA SER A 314 12.56 28.31 15.64
C SER A 314 12.33 29.79 15.99
N GLU A 315 13.33 30.42 16.61
CA GLU A 315 13.29 31.85 16.96
C GLU A 315 13.34 32.75 15.71
N GLN A 316 14.27 32.50 14.79
CA GLN A 316 14.44 33.36 13.61
C GLN A 316 13.29 33.23 12.59
N ALA A 317 12.70 32.04 12.47
CA ALA A 317 11.62 31.76 11.52
C ALA A 317 10.22 32.06 12.09
N ASP A 318 10.12 32.45 13.37
CA ASP A 318 8.85 32.57 14.11
C ASP A 318 7.96 31.34 13.87
N ILE A 319 8.48 30.17 14.26
CA ILE A 319 7.94 28.90 13.80
C ILE A 319 6.49 28.67 14.21
N LEU A 320 6.06 29.25 15.34
CA LEU A 320 4.68 29.15 15.80
C LEU A 320 3.75 29.92 14.85
N THR A 321 4.11 31.13 14.44
CA THR A 321 3.34 31.89 13.45
C THR A 321 3.32 31.17 12.09
N LEU A 322 4.46 30.60 11.68
CA LEU A 322 4.52 29.82 10.43
C LEU A 322 3.67 28.56 10.50
N TYR A 323 3.69 27.84 11.62
CA TYR A 323 2.88 26.66 11.85
C TYR A 323 1.39 26.99 11.82
N GLU A 324 0.97 28.04 12.55
CA GLU A 324 -0.43 28.50 12.55
C GLU A 324 -0.90 28.93 11.15
N LYS A 325 -0.01 29.49 10.32
CA LYS A 325 -0.33 29.83 8.93
C LYS A 325 -0.73 28.61 8.09
N TYR A 326 -0.09 27.45 8.32
CA TYR A 326 -0.31 26.22 7.55
C TYR A 326 -1.19 25.20 8.28
N ARG A 327 -1.70 25.53 9.47
CA ARG A 327 -2.44 24.61 10.34
C ARG A 327 -3.70 24.10 9.67
N GLU A 328 -4.40 24.92 8.91
CA GLU A 328 -5.63 24.54 8.21
C GLU A 328 -5.38 23.49 7.13
N GLU A 329 -4.27 23.57 6.39
CA GLU A 329 -3.91 22.57 5.39
C GLU A 329 -3.62 21.21 6.04
N TYR A 330 -2.95 21.21 7.20
CA TYR A 330 -2.72 19.99 7.98
C TYR A 330 -4.05 19.40 8.50
N LEU A 331 -4.98 20.25 8.99
CA LEU A 331 -6.30 19.80 9.42
C LEU A 331 -7.13 19.23 8.25
N GLN A 332 -7.04 19.82 7.07
CA GLN A 332 -7.69 19.29 5.85
C GLN A 332 -7.12 17.93 5.44
N ALA A 333 -5.80 17.76 5.52
CA ALA A 333 -5.16 16.49 5.25
C ALA A 333 -5.59 15.40 6.23
N ILE A 334 -5.78 15.74 7.50
CA ILE A 334 -6.34 14.81 8.50
C ILE A 334 -7.82 14.54 8.26
N ALA A 335 -8.60 15.55 7.87
CA ALA A 335 -10.02 15.39 7.57
C ALA A 335 -10.29 14.41 6.42
N MET A 336 -9.31 14.20 5.52
CA MET A 336 -9.37 13.14 4.49
C MET A 336 -9.43 11.73 5.11
N TYR A 337 -8.78 11.52 6.26
CA TYR A 337 -8.72 10.24 6.95
C TYR A 337 -9.86 10.07 7.96
N HIS A 338 -10.18 11.14 8.71
CA HIS A 338 -11.07 11.13 9.87
C HIS A 338 -12.41 10.38 9.72
N PRO A 339 -13.20 10.51 8.63
CA PRO A 339 -14.52 9.87 8.57
C PRO A 339 -14.47 8.34 8.45
N GLU A 340 -13.37 7.76 7.94
CA GLU A 340 -13.26 6.33 7.64
C GLU A 340 -12.17 5.64 8.45
N MET A 341 -11.18 6.39 8.96
CA MET A 341 -10.03 5.88 9.70
C MET A 341 -10.44 5.01 10.89
N TYR A 342 -11.32 5.48 11.77
CA TYR A 342 -11.65 4.73 12.99
C TYR A 342 -12.40 3.44 12.69
N ALA A 343 -13.36 3.46 11.77
CA ALA A 343 -14.09 2.26 11.35
C ALA A 343 -13.18 1.26 10.61
N PHE A 344 -12.17 1.76 9.89
CA PHE A 344 -11.14 0.95 9.24
C PHE A 344 -10.21 0.30 10.27
N LEU A 345 -9.64 1.07 11.19
CA LEU A 345 -8.77 0.56 12.25
C LEU A 345 -9.51 -0.40 13.19
N ALA A 346 -10.79 -0.15 13.48
CA ALA A 346 -11.61 -1.03 14.30
C ALA A 346 -11.71 -2.45 13.73
N GLN A 347 -11.59 -2.65 12.41
CA GLN A 347 -11.54 -3.99 11.80
C GLN A 347 -10.28 -4.74 12.22
N TYR A 348 -9.13 -4.06 12.21
CA TYR A 348 -7.87 -4.60 12.70
C TYR A 348 -7.90 -4.86 14.21
N THR A 349 -8.40 -3.90 15.00
CA THR A 349 -8.53 -4.03 16.45
C THR A 349 -9.41 -5.22 16.83
N GLN A 350 -10.55 -5.38 16.13
CA GLN A 350 -11.46 -6.50 16.32
C GLN A 350 -10.83 -7.82 15.90
N PHE A 351 -10.20 -7.87 14.72
CA PHE A 351 -9.51 -9.05 14.22
C PHE A 351 -8.45 -9.53 15.21
N LEU A 352 -7.65 -8.61 15.77
CA LEU A 352 -6.61 -8.90 16.76
C LEU A 352 -7.14 -9.13 18.18
N ARG A 353 -8.48 -9.12 18.37
CA ARG A 353 -9.16 -9.36 19.66
C ARG A 353 -8.72 -8.39 20.77
N VAL A 354 -8.34 -7.17 20.40
CA VAL A 354 -8.02 -6.10 21.35
C VAL A 354 -9.32 -5.54 21.91
N SER A 355 -9.44 -5.47 23.24
CA SER A 355 -10.63 -4.92 23.87
C SER A 355 -10.67 -3.38 23.78
N PRO A 356 -11.85 -2.74 23.87
CA PRO A 356 -11.95 -1.28 23.87
C PRO A 356 -11.09 -0.58 24.92
N GLN A 357 -10.81 -1.23 26.06
CA GLN A 357 -9.97 -0.68 27.13
C GLN A 357 -8.46 -0.79 26.85
N GLU A 358 -8.07 -1.65 25.90
CA GLU A 358 -6.69 -1.91 25.49
C GLU A 358 -6.33 -1.17 24.20
N VAL A 359 -7.26 -0.41 23.61
CA VAL A 359 -6.98 0.42 22.44
C VAL A 359 -5.92 1.46 22.82
N PRO A 360 -4.77 1.53 22.12
CA PRO A 360 -3.68 2.41 22.50
C PRO A 360 -4.03 3.88 22.30
N GLU A 361 -3.53 4.74 23.18
CA GLU A 361 -3.56 6.19 23.00
C GLU A 361 -2.46 6.63 22.03
N PHE A 362 -2.80 7.45 21.03
CA PHE A 362 -1.82 8.02 20.12
C PHE A 362 -2.23 9.36 19.52
N TYR A 363 -1.23 10.10 19.05
CA TYR A 363 -1.43 11.27 18.22
C TYR A 363 -1.42 10.88 16.75
N PHE A 364 -2.41 11.36 16.00
CA PHE A 364 -2.46 11.18 14.56
C PHE A 364 -2.05 12.48 13.85
N VAL A 365 -1.05 12.39 12.97
CA VAL A 365 -0.53 13.53 12.20
C VAL A 365 -0.31 13.12 10.75
N VAL A 366 -0.88 13.90 9.82
CA VAL A 366 -0.47 13.88 8.41
C VAL A 366 0.59 14.96 8.21
N ASN A 367 1.86 14.58 8.10
CA ASN A 367 2.97 15.49 7.91
C ASN A 367 3.16 15.84 6.43
N LEU A 368 2.59 16.97 6.02
CA LEU A 368 2.65 17.48 4.63
C LEU A 368 4.05 17.89 4.14
N GLN A 369 5.07 17.85 5.01
CA GLN A 369 6.48 18.08 4.67
C GLN A 369 7.29 16.79 4.51
N GLU A 370 6.69 15.63 4.77
CA GLU A 370 7.28 14.33 4.47
C GLU A 370 7.11 13.99 2.96
N SER A 371 7.87 13.00 2.51
CA SER A 371 7.73 12.30 1.23
C SER A 371 6.35 11.64 1.12
N TYR A 372 5.80 11.59 -0.08
CA TYR A 372 4.51 10.91 -0.28
C TYR A 372 4.58 9.43 0.10
N TRP A 373 3.46 8.95 0.64
CA TRP A 373 3.22 7.55 0.98
C TRP A 373 4.22 6.93 1.96
N ARG A 374 5.00 7.75 2.66
CA ARG A 374 5.88 7.32 3.74
C ARG A 374 5.19 7.54 5.07
N GLY A 375 5.28 6.58 5.98
CA GLY A 375 4.78 6.70 7.34
C GLY A 375 5.83 6.23 8.33
N TYR A 376 5.59 6.51 9.60
CA TYR A 376 6.29 5.87 10.70
C TYR A 376 5.49 6.04 12.00
N PHE A 377 5.59 5.04 12.86
CA PHE A 377 5.05 5.05 14.21
C PHE A 377 6.16 5.31 15.24
N LEU A 378 5.86 6.16 16.21
CA LEU A 378 6.76 6.52 17.30
C LEU A 378 6.12 6.07 18.60
N VAL A 379 6.82 5.25 19.36
CA VAL A 379 6.34 4.67 20.61
C VAL A 379 6.44 5.65 21.79
N GLU A 380 5.85 5.25 22.92
CA GLU A 380 5.72 6.03 24.15
C GLU A 380 6.99 6.81 24.55
N ASN A 381 6.78 7.99 25.12
CA ASN A 381 7.81 8.97 25.50
C ASN A 381 8.45 9.71 24.33
N TYR A 382 7.72 9.87 23.21
CA TYR A 382 8.24 10.63 22.09
C TYR A 382 8.48 12.11 22.44
N GLY A 383 9.75 12.42 22.69
CA GLY A 383 10.31 13.77 22.70
C GLY A 383 9.44 14.82 23.40
N PRO A 384 9.08 15.92 22.70
CA PRO A 384 8.42 17.08 23.28
C PRO A 384 6.97 16.83 23.73
N LEU A 385 6.41 15.67 23.40
CA LEU A 385 5.01 15.32 23.63
C LEU A 385 4.76 14.45 24.86
N ASP A 386 5.79 14.15 25.66
CA ASP A 386 5.79 13.43 26.96
C ASP A 386 4.72 12.33 27.11
N ASN A 387 5.17 11.07 27.10
CA ASN A 387 4.33 9.86 27.17
C ASN A 387 3.34 9.71 26.00
N ALA A 388 3.67 10.31 24.85
CA ALA A 388 2.88 10.23 23.63
C ALA A 388 3.46 9.21 22.65
N SER A 389 2.62 8.32 22.14
CA SER A 389 2.86 7.63 20.87
C SER A 389 2.34 8.49 19.72
N ILE A 390 3.02 8.48 18.57
CA ILE A 390 2.64 9.30 17.42
C ILE A 390 2.65 8.45 16.16
N MET A 391 1.51 8.42 15.49
CA MET A 391 1.37 7.91 14.15
C MET A 391 1.55 9.07 13.16
N VAL A 392 2.60 9.01 12.35
CA VAL A 392 2.88 10.00 11.32
C VAL A 392 2.67 9.38 9.95
N LEU A 393 1.80 9.97 9.16
CA LEU A 393 1.65 9.66 7.74
C LEU A 393 2.14 10.83 6.89
N GLY A 394 2.80 10.53 5.78
CA GLY A 394 3.17 11.50 4.76
C GLY A 394 1.96 11.90 3.89
N PRO A 395 2.14 12.88 2.98
CA PRO A 395 1.08 13.32 2.10
C PRO A 395 0.60 12.20 1.17
N SER A 396 -0.67 12.28 0.80
CA SER A 396 -1.35 11.37 -0.11
C SER A 396 -2.53 12.11 -0.77
N ASP A 397 -2.90 11.70 -1.99
CA ASP A 397 -4.05 12.27 -2.70
C ASP A 397 -5.39 11.67 -2.22
N GLN A 398 -5.31 10.51 -1.56
CA GLN A 398 -6.41 9.76 -0.98
C GLN A 398 -5.90 8.99 0.24
N MET A 399 -6.81 8.56 1.11
CA MET A 399 -6.49 7.75 2.29
C MET A 399 -5.65 6.52 1.91
N ASN A 400 -4.40 6.49 2.38
CA ASN A 400 -3.52 5.34 2.20
C ASN A 400 -3.84 4.30 3.28
N HIS A 401 -4.83 3.45 2.99
CA HIS A 401 -5.35 2.42 3.90
C HIS A 401 -4.26 1.46 4.39
N ARG A 402 -3.41 0.97 3.47
CA ARG A 402 -2.35 0.03 3.82
C ARG A 402 -1.32 0.67 4.74
N LEU A 403 -0.86 1.88 4.43
CA LEU A 403 0.10 2.59 5.29
C LEU A 403 -0.51 2.91 6.65
N LEU A 404 -1.77 3.35 6.69
CA LEU A 404 -2.47 3.60 7.94
C LEU A 404 -2.56 2.31 8.79
N ALA A 405 -2.93 1.18 8.19
CA ALA A 405 -2.95 -0.11 8.88
C ALA A 405 -1.57 -0.50 9.38
N HIS A 406 -0.53 -0.34 8.54
CA HIS A 406 0.86 -0.64 8.87
C HIS A 406 1.31 0.10 10.12
N GLU A 407 1.15 1.43 10.15
CA GLU A 407 1.57 2.23 11.31
C GLU A 407 0.68 1.96 12.55
N TYR A 408 -0.60 1.65 12.36
CA TYR A 408 -1.47 1.28 13.47
C TYR A 408 -1.09 -0.06 14.09
N LEU A 409 -0.73 -1.06 13.28
CA LEU A 409 -0.33 -2.37 13.76
C LEU A 409 0.90 -2.31 14.67
N HIS A 410 1.84 -1.39 14.41
CA HIS A 410 2.95 -1.14 15.34
C HIS A 410 2.49 -0.76 16.75
N SER A 411 1.34 -0.09 16.92
CA SER A 411 0.82 0.30 18.23
C SER A 411 0.30 -0.88 19.07
N ILE A 412 -0.03 -2.00 18.42
CA ILE A 412 -0.56 -3.21 19.06
C ILE A 412 0.52 -4.28 19.16
N LEU A 413 1.20 -4.57 18.05
CA LEU A 413 2.12 -5.71 17.93
C LEU A 413 3.49 -5.43 18.55
N THR A 414 4.05 -4.24 18.32
CA THR A 414 5.41 -3.92 18.80
C THR A 414 5.55 -4.03 20.32
N PRO A 415 4.59 -3.55 21.15
CA PRO A 415 4.64 -3.75 22.60
C PRO A 415 4.65 -5.23 23.00
N ILE A 416 3.80 -6.05 22.38
CA ILE A 416 3.75 -7.51 22.63
C ILE A 416 5.08 -8.15 22.24
N HIS A 417 5.65 -7.77 21.10
CA HIS A 417 6.96 -8.24 20.67
C HIS A 417 8.05 -7.82 21.65
N ALA A 418 8.01 -6.59 22.17
CA ALA A 418 8.97 -6.11 23.16
C ALA A 418 8.89 -6.92 24.46
N ASP A 419 7.69 -7.32 24.90
CA ASP A 419 7.51 -8.22 26.04
C ASP A 419 8.05 -9.64 25.77
N LEU A 420 8.02 -10.07 24.51
CA LEU A 420 8.56 -11.37 24.02
C LEU A 420 9.98 -11.25 23.45
N ALA A 421 10.72 -10.19 23.76
CA ALA A 421 11.99 -9.90 23.10
C ALA A 421 13.04 -11.01 23.28
N GLU A 422 13.10 -11.66 24.46
CA GLU A 422 14.03 -12.76 24.71
C GLU A 422 13.71 -13.99 23.83
N GLU A 423 12.43 -14.35 23.72
CA GLU A 423 11.97 -15.44 22.86
C GLU A 423 12.21 -15.14 21.38
N ILE A 424 11.94 -13.91 20.94
CA ILE A 424 12.21 -13.47 19.57
C ILE A 424 13.72 -13.55 19.28
N GLU A 425 14.57 -13.05 20.18
CA GLU A 425 16.03 -13.09 20.02
C GLU A 425 16.61 -14.51 20.01
N SER A 426 15.91 -15.50 20.58
CA SER A 426 16.28 -16.91 20.44
C SER A 426 16.31 -17.39 18.97
N LEU A 427 15.52 -16.74 18.11
CA LEU A 427 15.46 -17.00 16.67
C LEU A 427 16.50 -16.22 15.85
N SER A 428 17.36 -15.40 16.47
CA SER A 428 18.35 -14.55 15.78
C SER A 428 19.28 -15.29 14.81
N HIS A 429 19.45 -16.60 14.98
CA HIS A 429 20.18 -17.45 14.06
C HIS A 429 19.58 -17.49 12.63
N MET A 430 18.29 -17.18 12.49
CA MET A 430 17.55 -17.06 11.21
C MET A 430 17.92 -15.79 10.45
N MET A 431 18.52 -14.79 11.09
CA MET A 431 19.07 -13.60 10.44
C MET A 431 20.02 -13.95 9.27
N ARG A 432 20.65 -15.14 9.28
CA ARG A 432 21.49 -15.64 8.19
C ARG A 432 20.73 -15.94 6.89
N LYS A 433 19.41 -16.14 6.95
CA LYS A 433 18.53 -16.40 5.81
C LYS A 433 18.08 -15.11 5.12
N VAL A 434 18.17 -13.96 5.78
CA VAL A 434 17.80 -12.65 5.22
C VAL A 434 18.79 -12.26 4.11
N PRO A 435 18.33 -12.09 2.85
CA PRO A 435 19.19 -11.80 1.71
C PRO A 435 20.04 -10.53 1.92
N GLN A 436 21.32 -10.60 1.56
CA GLN A 436 22.19 -9.43 1.63
C GLN A 436 21.80 -8.40 0.57
N GLY A 437 21.72 -7.12 0.96
CA GLY A 437 21.32 -6.02 0.06
C GLY A 437 19.81 -5.89 -0.15
N SER A 438 18.99 -6.66 0.55
CA SER A 438 17.54 -6.47 0.58
C SER A 438 17.15 -5.25 1.43
N GLN A 439 15.89 -4.82 1.34
CA GLN A 439 15.37 -3.71 2.16
C GLN A 439 15.51 -4.00 3.66
N ALA A 440 15.23 -5.23 4.10
CA ALA A 440 15.40 -5.66 5.48
C ALA A 440 16.86 -5.64 5.97
N ARG A 441 17.84 -5.44 5.10
CA ARG A 441 19.26 -5.23 5.45
C ARG A 441 19.70 -3.77 5.42
N ASN A 442 18.78 -2.84 5.17
CA ASN A 442 19.07 -1.42 5.34
C ASN A 442 19.31 -1.11 6.82
N ALA A 443 20.10 -0.07 7.11
CA ALA A 443 20.50 0.32 8.47
C ALA A 443 19.33 0.69 9.42
N VAL A 444 18.09 0.70 8.93
CA VAL A 444 16.87 0.93 9.71
C VAL A 444 16.33 -0.37 10.32
N TYR A 445 16.58 -1.52 9.69
CA TYR A 445 15.97 -2.82 10.01
C TYR A 445 17.01 -3.89 10.41
N ASP A 446 18.21 -3.49 10.84
CA ASP A 446 19.37 -4.40 10.91
C ASP A 446 19.41 -5.35 12.11
N THR A 447 18.39 -5.33 12.96
CA THR A 447 18.24 -6.25 14.10
C THR A 447 17.25 -7.37 13.80
N TRP A 448 17.43 -8.51 14.47
CA TRP A 448 16.52 -9.64 14.28
C TRP A 448 15.11 -9.30 14.79
N PHE A 449 15.02 -8.66 15.96
CA PHE A 449 13.78 -8.11 16.49
C PHE A 449 13.01 -7.29 15.44
N THR A 450 13.67 -6.34 14.78
CA THR A 450 13.00 -5.48 13.79
C THR A 450 12.51 -6.26 12.57
N ILE A 451 13.28 -7.24 12.09
CA ILE A 451 12.84 -8.08 10.97
C ILE A 451 11.64 -8.93 11.34
N PHE A 452 11.62 -9.48 12.57
CA PHE A 452 10.48 -10.24 13.08
C PHE A 452 9.23 -9.36 13.15
N ASP A 453 9.33 -8.20 13.80
CA ASP A 453 8.25 -7.23 13.99
C ASP A 453 7.65 -6.76 12.66
N GLU A 454 8.50 -6.24 11.77
CA GLU A 454 8.10 -5.78 10.44
C GLU A 454 7.50 -6.91 9.60
N SER A 455 8.03 -8.13 9.69
CA SER A 455 7.50 -9.26 8.92
C SER A 455 6.05 -9.56 9.31
N MET A 456 5.71 -9.49 10.59
CA MET A 456 4.35 -9.74 11.07
C MET A 456 3.40 -8.60 10.73
N ILE A 457 3.85 -7.36 10.87
CA ILE A 457 3.07 -6.18 10.50
C ILE A 457 2.75 -6.21 9.00
N ARG A 458 3.74 -6.55 8.16
CA ARG A 458 3.58 -6.70 6.70
C ARG A 458 2.67 -7.84 6.30
N ALA A 459 2.58 -8.88 7.13
CA ALA A 459 1.63 -9.97 6.91
C ALA A 459 0.18 -9.51 7.10
N LEU A 460 -0.04 -8.50 7.94
CA LEU A 460 -1.37 -8.03 8.33
C LEU A 460 -1.77 -6.70 7.67
N ASP A 461 -0.84 -5.82 7.29
CA ASP A 461 -1.15 -4.46 6.82
C ASP A 461 -2.04 -4.38 5.57
N SER A 462 -2.18 -5.49 4.85
CA SER A 462 -3.00 -5.64 3.65
C SER A 462 -4.25 -6.49 3.86
N TRP A 463 -4.50 -6.99 5.07
CA TRP A 463 -5.58 -7.94 5.39
C TRP A 463 -6.97 -7.45 4.97
N PHE A 464 -7.28 -6.18 5.23
CA PHE A 464 -8.55 -5.54 4.88
C PHE A 464 -8.42 -4.56 3.71
N VAL A 465 -7.35 -4.67 2.93
CA VAL A 465 -7.10 -3.82 1.76
C VAL A 465 -7.30 -4.66 0.49
N ASN A 466 -8.08 -4.15 -0.47
CA ASN A 466 -8.37 -4.82 -1.74
C ASN A 466 -7.14 -4.85 -2.66
N THR A 467 -6.18 -5.72 -2.34
CA THR A 467 -4.93 -5.95 -3.08
C THR A 467 -4.71 -7.44 -3.27
N ASN A 468 -3.90 -7.83 -4.27
CA ASN A 468 -3.46 -9.23 -4.42
C ASN A 468 -2.49 -9.58 -3.27
N GLN A 469 -3.04 -10.09 -2.17
CA GLN A 469 -2.29 -10.37 -0.94
C GLN A 469 -1.15 -11.34 -1.19
N GLU A 470 -1.36 -12.44 -1.92
CA GLU A 470 -0.28 -13.43 -2.18
C GLU A 470 0.92 -12.82 -2.90
N GLU A 471 0.68 -12.00 -3.92
CA GLU A 471 1.77 -11.34 -4.65
C GLU A 471 2.47 -10.30 -3.78
N LEU A 472 1.72 -9.59 -2.93
CA LEU A 472 2.31 -8.65 -1.99
C LEU A 472 3.18 -9.36 -0.94
N ILE A 473 2.68 -10.44 -0.34
CA ILE A 473 3.41 -11.27 0.62
C ILE A 473 4.71 -11.77 -0.02
N ARG A 474 4.67 -12.21 -1.29
CA ARG A 474 5.87 -12.58 -2.05
C ARG A 474 6.86 -11.42 -2.16
N GLN A 475 6.40 -10.21 -2.49
CA GLN A 475 7.25 -9.02 -2.61
C GLN A 475 7.92 -8.65 -1.28
N GLU A 476 7.21 -8.76 -0.15
CA GLU A 476 7.79 -8.49 1.17
C GLU A 476 8.86 -9.54 1.55
N VAL A 477 8.64 -10.81 1.22
CA VAL A 477 9.65 -11.87 1.39
C VAL A 477 10.88 -11.61 0.52
N GLU A 478 10.70 -11.19 -0.73
CA GLU A 478 11.80 -10.78 -1.63
C GLU A 478 12.56 -9.55 -1.11
N ALA A 479 11.85 -8.63 -0.45
CA ALA A 479 12.43 -7.48 0.25
C ALA A 479 13.21 -7.86 1.53
N GLY A 480 13.14 -9.13 1.93
CA GLY A 480 13.90 -9.73 3.03
C GLY A 480 13.14 -9.82 4.35
N PHE A 481 11.84 -9.50 4.37
CA PHE A 481 10.95 -9.78 5.50
C PHE A 481 10.52 -11.26 5.46
N ILE A 482 11.50 -12.12 5.72
CA ILE A 482 11.44 -13.56 5.41
C ILE A 482 10.37 -14.34 6.20
N LEU A 483 9.76 -13.75 7.22
CA LEU A 483 8.70 -14.38 8.02
C LEU A 483 7.29 -13.95 7.60
N THR A 484 7.16 -13.01 6.65
CA THR A 484 5.86 -12.43 6.28
C THR A 484 4.88 -13.48 5.78
N GLU A 485 5.30 -14.38 4.91
CA GLU A 485 4.46 -15.49 4.42
C GLU A 485 4.05 -16.45 5.55
N TYR A 486 4.98 -16.78 6.45
CA TYR A 486 4.69 -17.65 7.58
C TYR A 486 3.61 -17.05 8.50
N PHE A 487 3.76 -15.78 8.88
CA PHE A 487 2.78 -15.12 9.74
C PHE A 487 1.43 -14.97 9.03
N TYR A 488 1.42 -14.63 7.74
CA TYR A 488 0.19 -14.52 6.96
C TYR A 488 -0.62 -15.82 7.03
N HIS A 489 0.02 -16.97 6.76
CA HIS A 489 -0.66 -18.26 6.82
C HIS A 489 -1.12 -18.64 8.22
N ARG A 490 -0.34 -18.37 9.27
CA ARG A 490 -0.78 -18.64 10.65
C ARG A 490 -2.02 -17.82 11.01
N PHE A 491 -2.05 -16.53 10.66
CA PHE A 491 -3.23 -15.70 10.86
C PHE A 491 -4.42 -16.13 9.99
N GLN A 492 -4.18 -16.68 8.80
CA GLN A 492 -5.22 -17.12 7.88
C GLN A 492 -5.86 -18.45 8.28
N GLU A 493 -5.05 -19.41 8.71
CA GLU A 493 -5.46 -20.79 8.89
C GLU A 493 -5.83 -21.11 10.34
N ASP A 494 -5.18 -20.47 11.32
CA ASP A 494 -5.23 -20.92 12.71
C ASP A 494 -5.80 -19.90 13.69
N TRP A 495 -5.74 -18.60 13.37
CA TRP A 495 -6.11 -17.54 14.32
C TRP A 495 -7.60 -17.56 14.70
N GLU A 496 -8.50 -17.83 13.75
CA GLU A 496 -9.94 -17.86 14.02
C GLU A 496 -10.29 -18.93 15.08
N ASP A 497 -9.69 -20.11 14.96
CA ASP A 497 -9.92 -21.24 15.86
C ASP A 497 -9.05 -21.22 17.13
N PHE A 498 -8.01 -20.39 17.17
CA PHE A 498 -7.09 -20.33 18.30
C PHE A 498 -7.78 -19.85 19.59
N HIS A 499 -7.58 -20.60 20.67
CA HIS A 499 -8.09 -20.26 22.01
C HIS A 499 -6.97 -19.68 22.88
N GLY A 500 -6.91 -18.35 22.98
CA GLY A 500 -5.92 -17.66 23.80
C GLY A 500 -5.84 -16.18 23.43
N THR A 501 -4.88 -15.49 24.05
CA THR A 501 -4.58 -14.09 23.73
C THR A 501 -3.75 -13.99 22.45
N LEU A 502 -3.63 -12.78 21.88
CA LEU A 502 -2.73 -12.51 20.76
C LEU A 502 -1.27 -12.82 21.12
N GLU A 503 -0.85 -12.49 22.34
CA GLU A 503 0.49 -12.83 22.85
C GLU A 503 0.72 -14.35 22.91
N ASP A 504 -0.26 -15.13 23.38
CA ASP A 504 -0.16 -16.59 23.42
C ASP A 504 0.02 -17.19 22.00
N PHE A 505 -0.70 -16.62 21.02
CA PHE A 505 -0.62 -17.04 19.63
C PHE A 505 0.74 -16.71 19.01
N ILE A 506 1.25 -15.50 19.25
CA ILE A 506 2.60 -15.10 18.83
C ILE A 506 3.65 -16.01 19.47
N ARG A 507 3.49 -16.36 20.75
CA ARG A 507 4.39 -17.29 21.44
C ARG A 507 4.31 -18.71 20.88
N GLU A 508 3.16 -19.15 20.38
CA GLU A 508 3.05 -20.41 19.62
C GLU A 508 3.81 -20.32 18.30
N MET A 509 3.60 -19.24 17.54
CA MET A 509 4.31 -19.02 16.28
C MET A 509 5.83 -18.97 16.45
N ILE A 510 6.34 -18.39 17.55
CA ILE A 510 7.77 -18.40 17.89
C ILE A 510 8.26 -19.82 18.17
N ARG A 511 7.49 -20.62 18.91
CA ARG A 511 7.83 -22.02 19.22
C ARG A 511 7.90 -22.89 17.97
N ASP A 512 7.04 -22.66 17.00
CA ASP A 512 7.04 -23.37 15.72
C ASP A 512 8.29 -23.06 14.86
N LEU A 513 8.92 -21.90 15.09
CA LEU A 513 10.12 -21.45 14.37
C LEU A 513 11.45 -21.89 15.01
N GLN A 514 11.42 -22.37 16.27
CA GLN A 514 12.59 -22.87 17.01
C GLN A 514 13.04 -24.25 16.53
#